data_AF-A0A2Z6MD41-F1
#
_entry.id   AF-A0A2Z6MD41-F1
#
_cell.length_a   1.000
_cell.length_b   1.000
_cell.length_c   1.000
_cell.angle_alpha   90.00
_cell.angle_beta   90.00
_cell.angle_gamma   90.00
#
_symmetry.space_group_name_H-M   'P 1'
#
loop_
_entity.id
_entity.type
_entity.pdbx_description
1 polymer ?
#
loop_
_entity_poly.entity_id
_entity_poly.type
_entity_poly.pdbx_seq_one_letter_code
_entity_poly.pdbx_strand_id
1 'polypeptide(L)'
;MASFEEKGCVFNDIESKPLEDLWFLEEGSDSREDTPQRTNNLYWESQLTLLEEILERYQITGTKLGKEVDRIINNIKASDYCSCFKPNDSYNCTTCLRKRVATMLCDRGFTTNLCTSKWKATDKFPGGSHEYIEVIAVTATRKKQIRLLIELEFKEQFQIAKAGEEYRKLVSCLPEFYVGKPEHLTAIVRVVCEAAKKSMKEKKMYVGPWRKSEFMQMKWSGFNSIYHQKTQASESNMSFAGTPNVVVAVN
;
A
#
# COMPACT_ATOMS: atom_id res chain seq x y z
N MET A 1 -22.05 -71.53 -36.88
CA MET A 1 -22.40 -70.22 -37.46
C MET A 1 -21.12 -69.41 -37.52
N ALA A 2 -20.74 -69.05 -38.76
CA ALA A 2 -19.66 -68.17 -39.24
C ALA A 2 -18.53 -67.81 -38.25
N SER A 3 -17.31 -68.31 -38.46
CA SER A 3 -16.26 -67.76 -39.37
C SER A 3 -15.29 -66.91 -38.54
N PHE A 4 -14.04 -67.35 -38.31
CA PHE A 4 -12.86 -67.07 -39.17
C PHE A 4 -12.63 -65.55 -39.28
N GLU A 5 -11.53 -64.89 -38.88
CA GLU A 5 -10.11 -65.23 -38.64
C GLU A 5 -9.53 -64.20 -37.64
N GLU A 6 -8.73 -64.56 -36.64
CA GLU A 6 -7.35 -65.08 -36.60
C GLU A 6 -6.25 -63.99 -36.53
N LYS A 7 -5.38 -64.17 -35.53
CA LYS A 7 -3.95 -63.75 -35.44
C LYS A 7 -3.70 -62.26 -35.21
N GLY A 8 -2.79 -61.85 -34.34
CA GLY A 8 -1.78 -62.56 -33.56
C GLY A 8 -0.83 -61.49 -32.99
N CYS A 9 -0.45 -61.65 -31.73
CA CYS A 9 0.45 -60.76 -31.01
C CYS A 9 1.89 -60.85 -31.51
N VAL A 10 2.64 -59.74 -31.52
CA VAL A 10 3.98 -59.62 -30.88
C VAL A 10 4.24 -58.17 -30.45
N PHE A 11 4.49 -58.02 -29.14
CA PHE A 11 5.34 -57.07 -28.38
C PHE A 11 6.22 -56.10 -29.20
N ASN A 12 6.39 -54.80 -28.87
CA ASN A 12 6.88 -54.26 -27.59
C ASN A 12 6.80 -52.71 -27.57
N ASP A 13 6.60 -52.17 -26.36
CA ASP A 13 6.97 -50.85 -25.80
C ASP A 13 7.23 -49.65 -26.72
N ILE A 14 6.51 -48.54 -26.49
CA ILE A 14 7.04 -47.15 -26.47
C ILE A 14 6.00 -46.22 -25.81
N GLU A 15 6.38 -45.74 -24.62
CA GLU A 15 6.32 -44.35 -24.16
C GLU A 15 5.00 -43.56 -24.30
N SER A 16 4.36 -43.34 -23.14
CA SER A 16 3.27 -42.40 -22.94
C SER A 16 3.68 -40.94 -23.22
N LYS A 17 2.95 -40.26 -24.12
CA LYS A 17 2.96 -38.80 -24.27
C LYS A 17 1.53 -38.24 -24.44
N PRO A 18 1.33 -36.96 -24.07
CA PRO A 18 0.13 -36.52 -23.37
C PRO A 18 -1.00 -36.06 -24.30
N LEU A 19 -2.16 -35.95 -23.66
CA LEU A 19 -3.44 -35.42 -24.09
C LEU A 19 -3.36 -33.96 -24.61
N GLU A 20 -2.78 -33.76 -25.78
CA GLU A 20 -2.96 -32.56 -26.61
C GLU A 20 -3.31 -33.07 -28.01
N ASP A 21 -4.60 -33.08 -28.38
CA ASP A 21 -5.10 -33.02 -29.78
C ASP A 21 -6.61 -33.32 -29.90
N LEU A 22 -7.46 -32.74 -29.04
CA LEU A 22 -8.92 -32.86 -29.17
C LEU A 22 -9.69 -31.54 -28.98
N TRP A 23 -9.14 -30.42 -29.44
CA TRP A 23 -9.83 -29.12 -29.42
C TRP A 23 -10.00 -28.51 -30.81
N PHE A 24 -10.47 -29.29 -31.79
CA PHE A 24 -11.02 -28.75 -33.02
C PHE A 24 -12.48 -29.18 -33.20
N LEU A 25 -13.34 -28.18 -33.48
CA LEU A 25 -14.78 -28.19 -33.78
C LEU A 25 -15.66 -28.11 -32.50
N GLU A 26 -16.43 -27.05 -32.22
CA GLU A 26 -17.36 -26.30 -33.08
C GLU A 26 -17.68 -24.89 -32.55
N GLU A 27 -18.19 -24.05 -33.45
CA GLU A 27 -18.52 -22.63 -33.32
C GLU A 27 -19.67 -22.32 -32.33
N GLY A 28 -19.52 -21.22 -31.59
CA GLY A 28 -20.57 -20.56 -30.82
C GLY A 28 -20.20 -19.09 -30.58
N SER A 29 -21.04 -18.20 -31.07
CA SER A 29 -20.81 -16.77 -31.33
C SER A 29 -20.45 -15.86 -30.13
N ASP A 30 -19.71 -14.79 -30.46
CA ASP A 30 -19.48 -13.52 -29.73
C ASP A 30 -18.14 -13.37 -28.97
N SER A 31 -17.01 -13.52 -29.67
CA SER A 31 -15.73 -12.97 -29.22
C SER A 31 -15.53 -11.58 -29.80
N ARG A 32 -16.03 -10.56 -29.10
CA ARG A 32 -15.57 -9.17 -29.30
C ARG A 32 -14.06 -9.14 -29.07
N GLU A 33 -13.26 -9.01 -30.13
CA GLU A 33 -11.83 -8.71 -30.00
C GLU A 33 -11.66 -7.40 -29.23
N ASP A 34 -11.30 -7.51 -27.95
CA ASP A 34 -11.14 -6.35 -27.10
C ASP A 34 -9.83 -5.65 -27.46
N THR A 35 -9.92 -4.56 -28.23
CA THR A 35 -8.72 -3.84 -28.72
C THR A 35 -7.75 -3.50 -27.57
N PRO A 36 -6.42 -3.54 -27.80
CA PRO A 36 -5.42 -3.18 -26.79
C PRO A 36 -5.65 -1.80 -26.15
N GLN A 37 -6.25 -0.87 -26.89
CA GLN A 37 -6.58 0.46 -26.40
C GLN A 37 -7.73 0.43 -25.38
N ARG A 38 -8.76 -0.38 -25.61
CA ARG A 38 -9.92 -0.52 -24.72
C ARG A 38 -9.53 -1.18 -23.41
N THR A 39 -8.78 -2.28 -23.48
CA THR A 39 -8.24 -2.95 -22.28
C THR A 39 -7.29 -2.04 -21.50
N ASN A 40 -6.52 -1.19 -22.19
CA ASN A 40 -5.69 -0.21 -21.51
C ASN A 40 -6.51 0.83 -20.75
N ASN A 41 -7.55 1.38 -21.38
CA ASN A 41 -8.41 2.37 -20.74
C ASN A 41 -9.16 1.80 -19.53
N LEU A 42 -9.72 0.60 -19.67
CA LEU A 42 -10.40 -0.12 -18.58
C LEU A 42 -9.50 -0.35 -17.37
N TYR A 43 -8.21 -0.64 -17.59
CA TYR A 43 -7.25 -0.75 -16.49
C TYR A 43 -7.11 0.57 -15.72
N TRP A 44 -6.93 1.70 -16.44
CA TRP A 44 -6.71 2.99 -15.80
C TRP A 44 -7.94 3.47 -15.04
N GLU A 45 -9.13 3.28 -15.61
CA GLU A 45 -10.41 3.51 -14.92
C GLU A 45 -10.55 2.65 -13.66
N SER A 46 -10.19 1.37 -13.74
CA SER A 46 -10.20 0.46 -12.58
C SER A 46 -9.22 0.89 -11.48
N GLN A 47 -8.00 1.32 -11.84
CA GLN A 47 -7.02 1.80 -10.86
C GLN A 47 -7.45 3.10 -10.18
N LEU A 48 -8.05 4.02 -10.94
CA LEU A 48 -8.59 5.27 -10.40
C LEU A 48 -9.74 4.99 -9.42
N THR A 49 -10.70 4.16 -9.83
CA THR A 49 -11.84 3.78 -8.98
C THR A 49 -11.37 3.11 -7.69
N LEU A 50 -10.41 2.17 -7.78
CA LEU A 50 -9.85 1.51 -6.62
C LEU A 50 -9.13 2.50 -5.69
N LEU A 51 -8.36 3.45 -6.25
CA LEU A 51 -7.68 4.46 -5.44
C LEU A 51 -8.68 5.36 -4.72
N GLU A 52 -9.71 5.84 -5.42
CA GLU A 52 -10.77 6.67 -4.86
C GLU A 52 -11.48 5.96 -3.71
N GLU A 53 -11.85 4.69 -3.89
CA GLU A 53 -12.48 3.88 -2.84
C GLU A 53 -11.59 3.73 -1.60
N ILE A 54 -10.28 3.51 -1.79
CA ILE A 54 -9.33 3.44 -0.67
C ILE A 54 -9.24 4.81 0.06
N LEU A 55 -9.22 5.91 -0.69
CA LEU A 55 -9.13 7.26 -0.14
C LEU A 55 -10.40 7.67 0.61
N GLU A 56 -11.57 7.29 0.12
CA GLU A 56 -12.85 7.54 0.80
C GLU A 56 -12.92 6.84 2.16
N ARG A 57 -12.56 5.54 2.20
CA ARG A 57 -12.49 4.78 3.46
C ARG A 57 -11.47 5.37 4.43
N TYR A 58 -10.35 5.87 3.91
CA TYR A 58 -9.30 6.55 4.67
C TYR A 58 -9.81 7.85 5.31
N GLN A 59 -10.52 8.70 4.57
CA GLN A 59 -10.96 10.01 5.05
C GLN A 59 -11.83 9.90 6.31
N ILE A 60 -12.67 8.87 6.43
CA ILE A 60 -13.51 8.61 7.60
C ILE A 60 -12.68 8.51 8.91
N THR A 61 -11.47 7.96 8.83
CA THR A 61 -10.63 7.69 10.01
C THR A 61 -9.78 8.89 10.43
N GLY A 62 -9.49 9.81 9.51
CA GLY A 62 -8.42 10.82 9.68
C GLY A 62 -8.85 12.29 9.65
N THR A 63 -10.11 12.63 9.38
CA THR A 63 -10.50 14.02 9.05
C THR A 63 -10.12 15.07 10.10
N LYS A 64 -10.31 14.81 11.40
CA LYS A 64 -10.04 15.82 12.45
C LYS A 64 -8.54 16.07 12.63
N LEU A 65 -7.75 14.99 12.75
CA LEU A 65 -6.29 15.12 12.89
C LEU A 65 -5.67 15.64 11.59
N GLY A 66 -6.15 15.19 10.42
CA GLY A 66 -5.69 15.67 9.13
C GLY A 66 -5.86 17.19 8.97
N LYS A 67 -7.05 17.73 9.30
CA LYS A 67 -7.29 19.20 9.30
C LYS A 67 -6.38 19.94 10.28
N GLU A 68 -6.10 19.35 11.42
CA GLU A 68 -5.23 19.94 12.43
C GLU A 68 -3.77 19.99 11.97
N VAL A 69 -3.29 18.88 11.41
CA VAL A 69 -1.95 18.77 10.80
C VAL A 69 -1.80 19.75 9.65
N ASP A 70 -2.81 19.90 8.78
CA ASP A 70 -2.80 20.87 7.69
C ASP A 70 -2.61 22.31 8.20
N ARG A 71 -3.39 22.72 9.21
CA ARG A 71 -3.26 24.04 9.84
C ARG A 71 -1.87 24.26 10.43
N ILE A 72 -1.31 23.26 11.10
CA ILE A 72 0.03 23.31 11.68
C ILE A 72 1.09 23.47 10.58
N ILE A 73 1.02 22.68 9.51
CA ILE A 73 1.96 22.75 8.38
C ILE A 73 1.92 24.15 7.75
N ASN A 74 0.72 24.67 7.47
CA ASN A 74 0.55 25.98 6.84
C ASN A 74 1.06 27.12 7.75
N ASN A 75 0.84 27.03 9.06
CA ASN A 75 1.38 27.99 10.01
C ASN A 75 2.91 27.95 10.07
N ILE A 76 3.51 26.76 10.10
CA ILE A 76 4.97 26.61 10.13
C ILE A 76 5.59 27.16 8.83
N LYS A 77 5.04 26.77 7.67
CA LYS A 77 5.53 27.20 6.35
C LYS A 77 5.36 28.70 6.10
N ALA A 78 4.47 29.39 6.81
CA ALA A 78 4.32 30.83 6.76
C ALA A 78 5.41 31.60 7.55
N SER A 79 6.30 30.89 8.25
CA SER A 79 7.38 31.45 9.08
C SER A 79 8.73 30.85 8.73
N ASP A 80 9.83 31.52 9.08
CA ASP A 80 11.16 30.93 9.00
C ASP A 80 11.33 29.87 10.09
N TYR A 81 11.10 28.61 9.71
CA TYR A 81 11.06 27.49 10.66
C TYR A 81 12.37 26.69 10.73
N CYS A 82 13.34 26.99 9.85
CA CYS A 82 14.60 26.30 9.70
C CYS A 82 15.79 27.25 9.96
N SER A 83 16.77 26.78 10.73
CA SER A 83 18.03 27.48 11.00
C SER A 83 19.25 26.62 10.65
N CYS A 84 19.08 25.62 9.79
CA CYS A 84 20.17 24.72 9.40
C CYS A 84 21.18 25.43 8.51
N PHE A 85 22.47 25.31 8.84
CA PHE A 85 23.62 25.94 8.16
C PHE A 85 23.96 25.37 6.76
N LYS A 86 23.02 24.72 6.06
CA LYS A 86 23.34 24.08 4.77
C LYS A 86 23.35 25.10 3.62
N PRO A 87 24.47 25.27 2.88
CA PRO A 87 24.65 26.38 1.94
C PRO A 87 23.95 26.24 0.59
N ASN A 88 23.17 25.18 0.34
CA ASN A 88 22.55 24.97 -0.97
C ASN A 88 21.17 24.33 -0.84
N ASP A 89 20.15 25.10 -1.21
CA ASP A 89 18.80 24.72 -1.58
C ASP A 89 17.99 23.83 -0.62
N SER A 90 17.26 24.46 0.29
CA SER A 90 15.82 24.63 0.07
C SER A 90 15.23 25.54 1.14
N TYR A 91 14.33 26.43 0.73
CA TYR A 91 13.46 27.18 1.63
C TYR A 91 12.51 26.27 2.46
N ASN A 92 12.69 24.94 2.40
CA ASN A 92 11.78 23.94 2.96
C ASN A 92 12.53 22.72 3.54
N CYS A 93 13.33 22.91 4.60
CA CYS A 93 14.02 21.77 5.25
C CYS A 93 13.00 20.80 5.86
N THR A 94 12.94 19.59 5.32
CA THR A 94 11.88 18.61 5.64
C THR A 94 12.06 17.98 7.02
N THR A 95 13.30 17.77 7.47
CA THR A 95 13.61 17.33 8.84
C THR A 95 13.20 18.38 9.87
N CYS A 96 13.48 19.66 9.63
CA CYS A 96 13.01 20.75 10.50
C CYS A 96 11.48 20.85 10.51
N LEU A 97 10.84 20.71 9.35
CA LEU A 97 9.38 20.71 9.25
C LEU A 97 8.78 19.58 10.07
N ARG A 98 9.27 18.34 9.93
CA ARG A 98 8.79 17.19 10.72
C ARG A 98 8.93 17.42 12.22
N LYS A 99 10.08 17.96 12.66
CA LYS A 99 10.32 18.29 14.07
C LYS A 99 9.32 19.33 14.58
N ARG A 100 9.12 20.42 13.85
CA ARG A 100 8.19 21.50 14.22
C ARG A 100 6.75 21.00 14.29
N VAL A 101 6.32 20.20 13.31
CA VAL A 101 4.98 19.59 13.31
C VAL A 101 4.80 18.69 14.53
N ALA A 102 5.78 17.84 14.85
CA ALA A 102 5.73 16.97 16.03
C ALA A 102 5.65 17.77 17.34
N THR A 103 6.46 18.84 17.48
CA THR A 103 6.41 19.74 18.64
C THR A 103 5.04 20.39 18.79
N MET A 104 4.50 20.99 17.72
CA MET A 104 3.20 21.67 17.79
C MET A 104 2.03 20.71 18.08
N LEU A 105 2.12 19.47 17.62
CA LEU A 105 1.15 18.43 17.97
C LEU A 105 1.27 18.05 19.47
N CYS A 106 2.49 17.93 20.00
CA CYS A 106 2.71 17.72 21.43
C CYS A 106 2.14 18.86 22.29
N ASP A 107 2.37 20.12 21.89
CA ASP A 107 1.85 21.30 22.60
C ASP A 107 0.31 21.32 22.64
N ARG A 108 -0.34 20.68 21.65
CA ARG A 108 -1.80 20.51 21.57
C ARG A 108 -2.31 19.26 22.29
N GLY A 109 -1.44 18.55 23.02
CA GLY A 109 -1.80 17.40 23.86
C GLY A 109 -1.77 16.05 23.15
N PHE A 110 -1.25 15.96 21.92
CA PHE A 110 -1.04 14.67 21.26
C PHE A 110 0.27 14.03 21.70
N THR A 111 0.29 12.72 21.92
CA THR A 111 1.57 12.00 22.06
C THR A 111 2.14 11.76 20.67
N THR A 112 3.29 12.36 20.37
CA THR A 112 3.96 12.18 19.06
C THR A 112 5.37 11.63 19.20
N ASN A 113 5.79 10.85 18.21
CA ASN A 113 7.14 10.33 18.09
C ASN A 113 7.69 10.66 16.70
N LEU A 114 8.91 11.19 16.63
CA LEU A 114 9.65 11.25 15.38
C LEU A 114 10.32 9.89 15.16
N CYS A 115 9.88 9.16 14.15
CA CYS A 115 10.32 7.80 13.88
C CYS A 115 11.23 7.76 12.64
N THR A 116 12.15 6.81 12.64
CA THR A 116 13.02 6.55 11.47
C THR A 116 13.00 5.06 11.15
N SER A 117 12.50 4.70 9.97
CA SER A 117 12.72 3.36 9.42
C SER A 117 14.12 3.30 8.82
N LYS A 118 14.85 2.21 9.04
CA LYS A 118 16.17 1.96 8.44
C LYS A 118 16.18 0.56 7.84
N TRP A 119 16.69 0.42 6.62
CA TRP A 119 16.83 -0.87 5.95
C TRP A 119 18.22 -1.00 5.34
N LYS A 120 18.75 -2.24 5.39
CA LYS A 120 20.06 -2.56 4.84
C LYS A 120 19.98 -2.70 3.33
N ALA A 121 21.09 -2.45 2.65
CA ALA A 121 21.23 -2.74 1.24
C ALA A 121 21.10 -4.25 1.00
N THR A 122 20.49 -4.60 -0.13
CA THR A 122 20.36 -5.97 -0.65
C THR A 122 20.69 -5.92 -2.15
N ASP A 123 20.84 -7.08 -2.79
CA ASP A 123 21.07 -7.15 -4.24
C ASP A 123 19.94 -6.49 -5.06
N LYS A 124 18.72 -6.43 -4.48
CA LYS A 124 17.53 -5.87 -5.15
C LYS A 124 17.29 -4.39 -4.84
N PHE A 125 17.73 -3.91 -3.67
CA PHE A 125 17.35 -2.62 -3.12
C PHE A 125 18.51 -1.92 -2.42
N PRO A 126 18.75 -0.63 -2.71
CA PRO A 126 19.76 0.13 -1.97
C PRO A 126 19.32 0.32 -0.51
N GLY A 127 20.32 0.39 0.37
CA GLY A 127 20.10 0.72 1.78
C GLY A 127 19.60 2.16 1.93
N GLY A 128 18.86 2.42 3.00
CA GLY A 128 18.29 3.74 3.20
C GLY A 128 17.62 3.91 4.55
N SER A 129 17.17 5.13 4.78
CA SER A 129 16.38 5.50 5.95
C SER A 129 15.29 6.49 5.57
N HIS A 130 14.19 6.47 6.30
CA HIS A 130 13.07 7.38 6.09
C HIS A 130 12.49 7.85 7.40
N GLU A 131 12.31 9.16 7.55
CA GLU A 131 11.72 9.80 8.73
C GLU A 131 10.22 10.05 8.53
N TYR A 132 9.42 9.77 9.56
CA TYR A 132 7.98 10.04 9.59
C TYR A 132 7.55 10.36 11.02
N ILE A 133 6.35 10.88 11.20
CA ILE A 133 5.81 11.17 12.54
C ILE A 133 4.77 10.11 12.88
N GLU A 134 4.86 9.55 14.07
CA GLU A 134 3.80 8.73 14.66
C GLU A 134 3.01 9.58 15.66
N VAL A 135 1.69 9.46 15.64
CA VAL A 135 0.78 10.06 16.63
C VAL A 135 -0.02 8.97 17.31
N ILE A 136 -0.08 9.02 18.64
CA ILE A 136 -0.91 8.14 19.46
C ILE A 136 -2.13 8.93 19.91
N ALA A 137 -3.27 8.66 19.29
CA ALA A 137 -4.55 9.27 19.63
C ALA A 137 -5.31 8.40 20.63
N VAL A 138 -5.81 8.99 21.71
CA VAL A 138 -6.68 8.31 22.68
C VAL A 138 -8.13 8.56 22.28
N THR A 139 -8.88 7.49 21.99
CA THR A 139 -10.31 7.62 21.68
C THR A 139 -11.15 7.67 22.97
N ALA A 140 -12.04 8.66 23.07
CA ALA A 140 -12.91 8.86 24.23
C ALA A 140 -13.85 7.67 24.49
N THR A 141 -14.21 6.93 23.44
CA THR A 141 -15.25 5.89 23.48
C THR A 141 -14.76 4.52 23.94
N ARG A 142 -13.45 4.23 23.88
CA ARG A 142 -12.92 2.87 24.12
C ARG A 142 -11.69 2.81 25.04
N LYS A 143 -11.16 3.95 25.53
CA LYS A 143 -9.80 4.04 26.12
C LYS A 143 -8.71 3.37 25.24
N LYS A 144 -8.99 3.15 23.95
CA LYS A 144 -8.07 2.47 23.03
C LYS A 144 -7.18 3.52 22.39
N GLN A 145 -5.87 3.31 22.53
CA GLN A 145 -4.86 4.08 21.82
C GLN A 145 -4.83 3.63 20.36
N ILE A 146 -5.05 4.59 19.44
CA ILE A 146 -4.90 4.39 18.01
C ILE A 146 -3.60 5.06 17.59
N ARG A 147 -2.76 4.31 16.88
CA ARG A 147 -1.53 4.84 16.29
C ARG A 147 -1.80 5.24 14.85
N LEU A 148 -1.39 6.44 14.48
CA LEU A 148 -1.51 7.00 13.14
C LEU A 148 -0.14 7.46 12.68
N LEU A 149 0.13 7.26 11.39
CA LEU A 149 1.33 7.71 10.72
C LEU A 149 1.05 9.01 9.98
N ILE A 150 1.95 9.98 10.12
CA ILE A 150 1.97 11.22 9.36
C ILE A 150 3.17 11.23 8.43
N GLU A 151 2.91 11.28 7.12
CA GLU A 151 3.91 11.49 6.07
C GLU A 151 3.66 12.85 5.41
N LEU A 152 4.59 13.79 5.56
CA LEU A 152 4.38 15.18 5.11
C LEU A 152 4.53 15.38 3.61
N GLU A 153 5.33 14.55 2.94
CA GLU A 153 5.68 14.69 1.51
C GLU A 153 5.12 13.50 0.72
N PHE A 154 3.89 13.08 1.04
CA PHE A 154 3.35 11.80 0.59
C PHE A 154 3.18 11.74 -0.92
N LYS A 155 2.49 12.73 -1.50
CA LYS A 155 2.25 12.80 -2.95
C LYS A 155 3.56 12.89 -3.74
N GLU A 156 4.51 13.67 -3.24
CA GLU A 156 5.84 13.87 -3.86
C GLU A 156 6.62 12.55 -3.98
N GLN A 157 6.43 11.62 -3.04
CA GLN A 157 7.03 10.27 -3.11
C GLN A 157 6.62 9.48 -4.37
N PHE A 158 5.54 9.87 -5.04
CA PHE A 158 5.01 9.19 -6.23
C PHE A 158 5.07 10.02 -7.50
N GLN A 159 5.52 11.28 -7.42
CA GLN A 159 5.69 12.09 -8.63
C GLN A 159 6.83 11.57 -9.51
N ILE A 160 6.56 11.41 -10.80
CA ILE A 160 7.54 10.97 -11.81
C ILE A 160 7.53 12.00 -12.93
N ALA A 161 8.67 12.67 -13.14
CA ALA A 161 8.79 13.80 -14.08
C ALA A 161 8.31 13.48 -15.50
N LYS A 162 8.60 12.26 -16.00
CA LYS A 162 8.26 11.82 -17.35
C LYS A 162 7.11 10.82 -17.40
N ALA A 163 6.23 10.74 -16.39
CA ALA A 163 5.12 9.78 -16.40
C ALA A 163 4.06 10.04 -17.49
N GLY A 164 3.29 8.99 -17.83
CA GLY A 164 2.11 9.08 -18.68
C GLY A 164 1.00 9.92 -18.05
N GLU A 165 0.07 10.39 -18.87
CA GLU A 165 -1.01 11.26 -18.42
C GLU A 165 -1.93 10.58 -17.41
N GLU A 166 -2.32 9.34 -17.67
CA GLU A 166 -3.16 8.55 -16.75
C GLU A 166 -2.50 8.36 -15.38
N TYR A 167 -1.19 8.13 -15.35
CA TYR A 167 -0.46 8.06 -14.08
C TYR A 167 -0.42 9.39 -13.35
N ARG A 168 -0.23 10.50 -14.06
CA ARG A 168 -0.26 11.85 -13.46
C ARG A 168 -1.64 12.15 -12.89
N LYS A 169 -2.72 11.76 -13.60
CA LYS A 169 -4.10 11.87 -13.12
C LYS A 169 -4.29 11.08 -11.83
N LEU A 170 -3.84 9.82 -11.79
CA LEU A 170 -3.90 8.98 -10.59
C LEU A 170 -3.12 9.59 -9.41
N VAL A 171 -1.89 10.07 -9.63
CA VAL A 171 -1.09 10.73 -8.58
C VAL A 171 -1.72 12.05 -8.13
N SER A 172 -2.45 12.75 -9.01
CA SER A 172 -3.11 14.02 -8.66
C SER A 172 -4.21 13.85 -7.61
N CYS A 173 -4.83 12.66 -7.53
CA CYS A 173 -5.84 12.30 -6.53
C CYS A 173 -5.24 12.04 -5.14
N LEU A 174 -3.92 11.83 -5.04
CA LEU A 174 -3.28 11.58 -3.74
C LEU A 174 -3.28 12.84 -2.87
N PRO A 175 -3.45 12.68 -1.55
CA PRO A 175 -3.32 13.81 -0.63
C PRO A 175 -1.86 14.26 -0.57
N GLU A 176 -1.64 15.57 -0.41
CA GLU A 176 -0.28 16.14 -0.32
C GLU A 176 0.53 15.50 0.82
N PHE A 177 -0.13 15.29 1.96
CA PHE A 177 0.39 14.56 3.11
C PHE A 177 -0.58 13.44 3.52
N TYR A 178 -0.06 12.39 4.16
CA TYR A 178 -0.85 11.26 4.63
C TYR A 178 -0.97 11.29 6.16
N VAL A 179 -2.16 11.00 6.71
CA VAL A 179 -2.42 10.84 8.16
C VAL A 179 -3.33 9.65 8.39
N GLY A 180 -2.78 8.48 8.69
CA GLY A 180 -3.63 7.28 8.77
C GLY A 180 -2.97 6.02 9.30
N LYS A 181 -3.72 4.93 9.21
CA LYS A 181 -3.30 3.59 9.62
C LYS A 181 -2.39 2.92 8.58
N PRO A 182 -1.60 1.90 8.96
CA PRO A 182 -0.67 1.29 8.00
C PRO A 182 -1.37 0.49 6.88
N GLU A 183 -2.56 -0.06 7.14
CA GLU A 183 -3.33 -0.82 6.14
C GLU A 183 -3.66 0.04 4.90
N HIS A 184 -4.22 1.23 5.13
CA HIS A 184 -4.60 2.15 4.05
C HIS A 184 -3.36 2.67 3.30
N LEU A 185 -2.30 2.99 4.02
CA LEU A 185 -1.02 3.40 3.44
C LEU A 185 -0.48 2.32 2.49
N THR A 186 -0.48 1.07 2.95
CA THR A 186 -0.01 -0.08 2.17
C THR A 186 -0.88 -0.30 0.93
N ALA A 187 -2.20 -0.16 1.05
CA ALA A 187 -3.12 -0.28 -0.07
C ALA A 187 -2.85 0.81 -1.14
N ILE A 188 -2.74 2.08 -0.72
CA ILE A 188 -2.42 3.20 -1.63
C ILE A 188 -1.08 2.96 -2.32
N VAL A 189 -0.03 2.62 -1.56
CA VAL A 189 1.31 2.36 -2.11
C VAL A 189 1.27 1.27 -3.19
N ARG A 190 0.53 0.19 -2.97
CA ARG A 190 0.41 -0.91 -3.95
C ARG A 190 -0.23 -0.45 -5.25
N VAL A 191 -1.38 0.22 -5.17
CA VAL A 191 -2.11 0.73 -6.36
C VAL A 191 -1.23 1.69 -7.15
N VAL A 192 -0.64 2.67 -6.47
CA VAL A 192 0.18 3.71 -7.14
C VAL A 192 1.46 3.11 -7.73
N CYS A 193 2.11 2.16 -7.06
CA CYS A 193 3.32 1.51 -7.58
C CYS A 193 3.04 0.60 -8.79
N GLU A 194 1.92 -0.13 -8.81
CA GLU A 194 1.53 -0.91 -9.99
C GLU A 194 1.17 -0.01 -11.18
N ALA A 195 0.45 1.09 -10.93
CA ALA A 195 0.19 2.10 -11.94
C ALA A 195 1.50 2.73 -12.47
N ALA A 196 2.46 3.01 -11.59
CA ALA A 196 3.78 3.53 -11.98
C ALA A 196 4.51 2.53 -12.90
N LYS A 197 4.52 1.26 -12.51
CA LYS A 197 5.14 0.18 -13.29
C LYS A 197 4.52 0.07 -14.69
N LYS A 198 3.19 0.14 -14.80
CA LYS A 198 2.52 0.15 -16.10
C LYS A 198 2.88 1.38 -16.93
N SER A 199 2.79 2.58 -16.36
CA SER A 199 3.13 3.83 -17.07
C SER A 199 4.56 3.83 -17.62
N MET A 200 5.50 3.34 -16.81
CA MET A 200 6.91 3.26 -17.19
C MET A 200 7.13 2.21 -18.29
N LYS A 201 6.40 1.08 -18.26
CA LYS A 201 6.42 0.07 -19.33
C LYS A 201 5.92 0.65 -20.65
N GLU A 202 4.79 1.37 -20.63
CA GLU A 202 4.22 2.04 -21.83
C GLU A 202 5.20 3.07 -22.41
N LYS A 203 5.93 3.79 -21.54
CA LYS A 203 6.96 4.75 -21.95
C LYS A 203 8.33 4.15 -22.24
N LYS A 204 8.49 2.82 -22.18
CA LYS A 204 9.77 2.12 -22.35
C LYS A 204 10.87 2.64 -21.42
N MET A 205 10.50 2.97 -20.18
CA MET A 205 11.41 3.46 -19.14
C MET A 205 11.62 2.42 -18.04
N TYR A 206 12.82 2.37 -17.48
CA TYR A 206 13.13 1.51 -16.35
C TYR A 206 12.50 2.03 -15.04
N VAL A 207 11.89 1.13 -14.26
CA VAL A 207 11.36 1.44 -12.93
C VAL A 207 12.48 1.30 -11.91
N GLY A 208 13.00 2.44 -11.43
CA GLY A 208 14.00 2.48 -10.36
C GLY A 208 13.56 1.69 -9.12
N PRO A 209 14.49 1.06 -8.37
CA PRO A 209 14.16 0.30 -7.17
C PRO A 209 13.29 1.08 -6.18
N TRP A 210 13.51 2.39 -6.05
CA TRP A 210 12.78 3.28 -5.15
C TRP A 210 11.31 3.53 -5.53
N ARG A 211 10.87 3.10 -6.72
CA ARG A 211 9.48 3.18 -7.17
C ARG A 211 8.76 1.85 -7.11
N LYS A 212 9.46 0.76 -6.75
CA LYS A 212 8.85 -0.55 -6.53
C LYS A 212 8.09 -0.55 -5.21
N SER A 213 6.97 -1.26 -5.17
CA SER A 213 6.07 -1.31 -4.01
C SER A 213 6.79 -1.82 -2.76
N GLU A 214 7.65 -2.83 -2.91
CA GLU A 214 8.40 -3.43 -1.81
C GLU A 214 9.36 -2.42 -1.18
N PHE A 215 10.06 -1.64 -2.00
CA PHE A 215 10.95 -0.58 -1.50
C PHE A 215 10.16 0.53 -0.81
N MET A 216 9.05 0.97 -1.42
CA MET A 216 8.24 2.04 -0.86
C MET A 216 7.67 1.65 0.51
N GLN A 217 7.23 0.40 0.68
CA GLN A 217 6.75 -0.10 1.97
C GLN A 217 7.86 -0.13 3.05
N MET A 218 9.14 -0.26 2.68
CA MET A 218 10.25 -0.21 3.66
C MET A 218 10.34 1.13 4.39
N LYS A 219 9.92 2.24 3.76
CA LYS A 219 9.91 3.58 4.36
C LYS A 219 9.12 3.65 5.67
N TRP A 220 8.07 2.85 5.78
CA TRP A 220 7.17 2.84 6.94
C TRP A 220 7.14 1.46 7.64
N SER A 221 8.13 0.61 7.35
CA SER A 221 8.25 -0.74 7.91
C SER A 221 8.28 -0.77 9.45
N GLY A 222 8.93 0.21 10.09
CA GLY A 222 8.95 0.32 11.55
C GLY A 222 7.56 0.57 12.16
N PHE A 223 6.68 1.24 11.44
CA PHE A 223 5.30 1.48 11.89
C PHE A 223 4.42 0.26 11.64
N ASN A 224 4.56 -0.37 10.48
CA ASN A 224 3.82 -1.58 10.11
C ASN A 224 4.08 -2.74 11.09
N SER A 225 5.34 -2.96 11.48
CA SER A 225 5.71 -4.06 12.39
C SER A 225 5.08 -3.90 13.78
N ILE A 226 5.10 -2.69 14.34
CA ILE A 226 4.51 -2.42 15.66
C ILE A 226 2.98 -2.57 15.60
N TYR A 227 2.35 -2.15 14.51
CA TYR A 227 0.91 -2.29 14.33
C TYR A 227 0.48 -3.77 14.30
N HIS A 228 1.19 -4.62 13.55
CA HIS A 228 0.87 -6.04 13.48
C HIS A 228 1.06 -6.76 14.82
N GLN A 229 2.11 -6.46 15.58
CA GLN A 229 2.32 -7.04 16.91
C GLN A 229 1.18 -6.68 17.89
N LYS A 230 0.71 -5.43 17.90
CA LYS A 230 -0.38 -4.98 18.79
C LYS A 230 -1.75 -5.50 18.36
N THR A 231 -2.00 -5.65 17.05
CA THR A 231 -3.27 -6.20 16.55
C THR A 231 -3.41 -7.65 17.00
N GLN A 232 -2.37 -8.46 16.81
CA GLN A 232 -2.32 -9.86 17.27
C GLN A 232 -2.47 -10.00 18.78
N ALA A 233 -1.84 -9.11 19.57
CA ALA A 233 -2.00 -9.10 21.03
C ALA A 233 -3.40 -8.65 21.49
N SER A 234 -4.12 -7.84 20.71
CA SER A 234 -5.49 -7.43 21.04
C SER A 234 -6.55 -8.47 20.67
N GLU A 235 -6.31 -9.24 19.60
CA GLU A 235 -7.18 -10.33 19.16
C GLU A 235 -7.04 -11.56 20.07
N SER A 236 -5.82 -11.89 20.51
CA SER A 236 -5.59 -12.99 21.48
C SER A 236 -6.20 -12.72 22.86
N ASN A 237 -6.29 -11.45 23.27
CA ASN A 237 -6.96 -11.05 24.51
C ASN A 237 -8.50 -11.08 24.40
N MET A 238 -9.08 -11.09 23.20
CA MET A 238 -10.52 -11.29 23.00
C MET A 238 -10.93 -12.76 23.01
N SER A 239 -10.01 -13.70 22.74
CA SER A 239 -10.28 -15.15 22.76
C SER A 239 -10.26 -15.79 24.16
N PHE A 240 -9.99 -15.04 25.24
CA PHE A 240 -9.96 -15.53 26.62
C PHE A 240 -11.13 -15.06 27.51
N ALA A 241 -12.18 -14.45 26.93
CA ALA A 241 -13.43 -14.23 27.66
C ALA A 241 -14.24 -15.54 27.71
N GLY A 242 -13.80 -16.45 28.59
CA GLY A 242 -14.46 -17.72 28.86
C GLY A 242 -15.90 -17.54 29.32
N THR A 243 -16.77 -18.45 28.85
CA THR A 243 -18.14 -18.61 29.33
C THR A 243 -18.18 -18.76 30.85
N PRO A 244 -19.09 -18.09 31.58
CA PRO A 244 -19.25 -18.35 33.00
C PRO A 244 -19.80 -19.76 33.21
N ASN A 245 -19.05 -20.59 33.93
CA ASN A 245 -19.51 -21.89 34.40
C ASN A 245 -20.73 -21.70 35.33
N VAL A 246 -21.90 -22.15 34.88
CA VAL A 246 -23.08 -22.29 35.73
C VAL A 246 -22.87 -23.52 36.60
N VAL A 247 -22.56 -23.29 37.88
CA VAL A 247 -22.55 -24.34 38.90
C VAL A 247 -24.00 -24.53 39.35
N VAL A 248 -24.63 -25.63 38.92
CA VAL A 248 -25.94 -26.05 39.45
C VAL A 248 -25.69 -26.79 40.75
N ALA A 249 -26.04 -26.17 41.87
CA ALA A 249 -26.17 -26.88 43.15
C ALA A 249 -27.48 -27.68 43.12
N VAL A 250 -27.36 -29.00 43.27
CA VAL A 250 -28.48 -29.90 43.58
C VAL A 250 -28.49 -30.12 45.09
N ASN A 251 -29.62 -29.78 45.71
CA ASN A 251 -29.98 -30.12 47.09
C ASN A 251 -30.34 -31.61 47.20
#